data_AF-A0A7J7NSR9-F1
#
_entry.id   AF-A0A7J7NSR9-F1
#
_cell.length_a   1.000
_cell.length_b   1.000
_cell.length_c   1.000
_cell.angle_alpha   90.00
_cell.angle_beta   90.00
_cell.angle_gamma   90.00
#
_symmetry.space_group_name_H-M   'P 1'
#
loop_
_entity.id
_entity.type
_entity.pdbx_description
1 polymer ?
#
loop_
_entity_poly.entity_id
_entity_poly.type
_entity_poly.pdbx_seq_one_letter_code
_entity_poly.pdbx_strand_id
1 'polypeptide(L)'
;MVEVQLKRAVRNVVLTVPVSFSQFQLTRIERACAMAGLFVLRLMPEPTVVALLYGQHQQQIVHDNMGGRSENIAMIFNMGAGYCDVCVTATTGGVSQIKALSGSHIGGEDIVQNIMHHLLPNMDSLFLSHENNEMKAMGLLRVAAQDVVIKLSSQEIAMINVDLENGLRICKVPGQPEIRGDEAYMGMDPLEIVVCSAALEGAVASEVSDPLGSLNLLTIQATPHSLGIEADGHTFVPIIPRNMTIPARKEM
;
A
#
# COMPACT_ATOMS: atom_id res chain seq x y z
N MET A 1 -21.64 3.35 5.88
CA MET A 1 -21.29 2.41 6.98
C MET A 1 -20.73 3.13 8.20
N VAL A 2 -19.69 3.97 8.09
CA VAL A 2 -19.08 4.67 9.24
C VAL A 2 -20.03 5.70 9.91
N GLU A 3 -20.66 6.59 9.15
CA GLU A 3 -21.59 7.58 9.72
C GLU A 3 -22.81 6.95 10.42
N VAL A 4 -23.26 5.79 9.90
CA VAL A 4 -24.34 5.00 10.51
C VAL A 4 -23.90 4.46 11.87
N GLN A 5 -22.67 3.95 11.96
CA GLN A 5 -22.12 3.43 13.21
C GLN A 5 -21.85 4.54 14.24
N LEU A 6 -21.33 5.68 13.80
CA LEU A 6 -21.01 6.83 14.67
C LEU A 6 -22.22 7.73 14.96
N LYS A 7 -23.35 7.52 14.28
CA LYS A 7 -24.58 8.34 14.37
C LYS A 7 -24.32 9.85 14.20
N ARG A 8 -23.29 10.21 13.42
CA ARG A 8 -22.91 11.59 13.13
C ARG A 8 -22.28 11.69 11.76
N ALA A 9 -22.35 12.88 11.18
CA ALA A 9 -21.65 13.18 9.94
C ALA A 9 -20.12 13.12 10.14
N VAL A 10 -19.41 12.52 9.19
CA VAL A 10 -17.95 12.48 9.13
C VAL A 10 -17.50 13.35 7.97
N ARG A 11 -16.73 14.39 8.30
CA ARG A 11 -16.23 15.35 7.31
C ARG A 11 -14.73 15.30 7.14
N ASN A 12 -13.99 14.99 8.20
CA ASN A 12 -12.54 14.96 8.16
C ASN A 12 -12.05 13.52 7.94
N VAL A 13 -11.09 13.35 7.03
CA VAL A 13 -10.53 12.04 6.68
C VAL A 13 -9.00 12.09 6.63
N VAL A 14 -8.38 10.99 7.05
CA VAL A 14 -7.01 10.64 6.70
C VAL A 14 -7.09 9.50 5.70
N LEU A 15 -6.30 9.58 4.63
CA LEU A 15 -6.27 8.55 3.59
C LEU A 15 -4.84 8.05 3.44
N THR A 16 -4.72 6.75 3.24
CA THR A 16 -3.47 6.15 2.82
C THR A 16 -3.32 6.23 1.31
N VAL A 17 -2.10 6.40 0.85
CA VAL A 17 -1.76 6.50 -0.58
C VAL A 17 -0.52 5.65 -0.88
N PRO A 18 -0.37 5.15 -2.11
CA PRO A 18 0.85 4.50 -2.52
C PRO A 18 2.03 5.48 -2.54
N VAL A 19 3.23 4.99 -2.21
CA VAL A 19 4.48 5.78 -2.20
C VAL A 19 4.78 6.39 -3.57
N SER A 20 4.47 5.65 -4.63
CA SER A 20 4.77 6.03 -6.02
C SER A 20 3.87 7.15 -6.57
N PHE A 21 2.88 7.63 -5.82
CA PHE A 21 1.96 8.65 -6.30
C PHE A 21 2.68 9.98 -6.56
N SER A 22 2.46 10.51 -7.76
CA SER A 22 2.86 11.86 -8.14
C SER A 22 2.01 12.92 -7.43
N GLN A 23 2.54 14.14 -7.32
CA GLN A 23 1.78 15.29 -6.81
C GLN A 23 0.44 15.48 -7.55
N PHE A 24 0.43 15.19 -8.86
CA PHE A 24 -0.78 15.27 -9.67
C PHE A 24 -1.84 14.25 -9.24
N GLN A 25 -1.45 13.01 -8.92
CA GLN A 25 -2.36 11.99 -8.42
C GLN A 25 -2.88 12.34 -7.02
N LEU A 26 -2.01 12.84 -6.14
CA LEU A 26 -2.40 13.28 -4.79
C LEU A 26 -3.43 14.40 -4.83
N THR A 27 -3.21 15.45 -5.64
CA THR A 27 -4.18 16.54 -5.81
C THR A 27 -5.51 16.06 -6.40
N ARG A 28 -5.51 15.02 -7.24
CA ARG A 28 -6.76 14.42 -7.75
C ARG A 28 -7.54 13.71 -6.66
N ILE A 29 -6.87 13.02 -5.73
CA ILE A 29 -7.53 12.42 -4.56
C ILE A 29 -8.17 13.52 -3.71
N GLU A 30 -7.44 14.59 -3.39
CA GLU A 30 -7.96 15.71 -2.61
C GLU A 30 -9.20 16.33 -3.26
N ARG A 31 -9.18 16.51 -4.58
CA ARG A 31 -10.34 17.00 -5.34
C ARG A 31 -11.52 16.03 -5.28
N ALA A 32 -11.28 14.73 -5.44
CA ALA A 32 -12.32 13.73 -5.34
C ALA A 32 -12.97 13.72 -3.94
N CYS A 33 -12.16 13.87 -2.89
CA CYS A 33 -12.65 14.02 -1.52
C CYS A 33 -13.48 15.29 -1.32
N ALA A 34 -13.00 16.43 -1.84
CA ALA A 34 -13.74 17.68 -1.79
C ALA A 34 -15.10 17.58 -2.49
N MET A 35 -15.16 16.91 -3.65
CA MET A 35 -16.41 16.63 -4.37
C MET A 35 -17.36 15.70 -3.56
N ALA A 36 -16.80 14.80 -2.75
CA ALA A 36 -17.55 13.97 -1.82
C ALA A 36 -17.93 14.69 -0.51
N GLY A 37 -17.57 15.97 -0.34
CA GLY A 37 -17.82 16.73 0.88
C GLY A 37 -16.96 16.28 2.07
N LEU A 38 -15.76 15.76 1.78
CA LEU A 38 -14.75 15.33 2.74
C LEU A 38 -13.54 16.26 2.71
N PHE A 39 -13.06 16.63 3.88
CA PHE A 39 -11.84 17.39 4.11
C PHE A 39 -10.69 16.45 4.44
N VAL A 40 -9.65 16.46 3.61
CA VAL A 40 -8.48 15.61 3.80
C VAL A 40 -7.55 16.28 4.81
N LEU A 41 -7.44 15.71 6.01
CA LEU A 41 -6.50 16.16 7.03
C LEU A 41 -5.05 15.82 6.64
N ARG A 42 -4.86 14.62 6.09
CA ARG A 42 -3.54 14.14 5.67
C ARG A 42 -3.69 13.02 4.63
N LEU A 43 -2.84 13.07 3.60
CA LEU A 43 -2.53 11.93 2.74
C LEU A 43 -1.22 11.32 3.21
N MET A 44 -1.22 10.03 3.47
CA MET A 44 -0.08 9.36 4.09
C MET A 44 0.36 8.15 3.30
N PRO A 45 1.66 7.97 3.01
CA PRO A 45 2.12 6.75 2.40
C PRO A 45 1.75 5.53 3.25
N GLU A 46 1.22 4.48 2.63
CA GLU A 46 0.79 3.24 3.31
C GLU A 46 1.84 2.66 4.27
N PRO A 47 3.12 2.46 3.87
CA PRO A 47 4.08 1.91 4.80
C PRO A 47 4.50 2.91 5.90
N THR A 48 4.25 4.20 5.72
CA THR A 48 4.54 5.23 6.73
C THR A 48 3.51 5.21 7.86
N VAL A 49 2.22 5.00 7.57
CA VAL A 49 1.23 4.84 8.66
C VAL A 49 1.51 3.57 9.47
N VAL A 50 1.93 2.48 8.80
CA VAL A 50 2.29 1.23 9.49
C VAL A 50 3.52 1.44 10.39
N ALA A 51 4.48 2.26 9.98
CA ALA A 51 5.63 2.63 10.82
C ALA A 51 5.23 3.37 12.10
N LEU A 52 4.15 4.17 12.05
CA LEU A 52 3.61 4.87 13.22
C LEU A 52 3.04 3.88 14.22
N LEU A 53 2.20 2.93 13.76
CA LEU A 53 1.61 1.91 14.61
C LEU A 53 2.66 0.96 15.19
N TYR A 54 3.67 0.58 14.40
CA TYR A 54 4.84 -0.15 14.89
C TYR A 54 5.55 0.64 16.00
N GLY A 55 5.72 1.95 15.83
CA GLY A 55 6.27 2.84 16.84
C GLY A 55 5.49 2.85 18.15
N GLN A 56 4.15 2.87 18.06
CA GLN A 56 3.27 2.80 19.22
C GLN A 56 3.40 1.46 19.96
N HIS A 57 3.44 0.35 19.23
CA HIS A 57 3.58 -0.97 19.83
C HIS A 57 4.92 -1.14 20.54
N GLN A 58 6.00 -0.64 19.94
CA GLN A 58 7.33 -0.65 20.57
C GLN A 58 7.39 0.21 21.83
N GLN A 59 6.71 1.37 21.87
CA GLN A 59 6.61 2.18 23.09
C GLN A 59 5.95 1.41 24.24
N GLN A 60 4.88 0.65 23.96
CA GLN A 60 4.18 -0.15 24.97
C GLN A 60 5.09 -1.24 25.55
N ILE A 61 5.83 -1.95 24.69
CA ILE A 61 6.77 -3.00 25.13
C ILE A 61 7.91 -2.43 25.99
N VAL A 62 8.42 -1.24 25.66
CA VAL A 62 9.52 -0.60 26.40
C VAL A 62 9.05 -0.02 27.73
N HIS A 63 7.79 0.41 27.87
CA HIS A 63 7.23 0.83 29.15
C HIS A 63 7.24 -0.30 30.21
N ASP A 64 7.18 -1.56 29.77
CA ASP A 64 7.22 -2.74 30.65
C ASP A 64 8.66 -3.18 31.01
N ASN A 65 9.67 -2.76 30.25
CA ASN A 65 11.07 -3.16 30.44
C ASN A 65 11.97 -1.92 30.66
N MET A 66 12.30 -1.65 31.93
CA MET A 66 13.26 -0.62 32.38
C MET A 66 14.70 -0.92 31.92
N GLY A 67 14.98 -0.83 30.62
CA GLY A 67 16.32 -1.08 30.08
C GLY A 67 16.48 -0.71 28.61
N GLY A 68 17.01 0.50 28.35
CA GLY A 68 17.64 0.89 27.09
C GLY A 68 16.70 1.23 25.93
N ARG A 69 16.69 2.49 25.50
CA ARG A 69 16.09 2.90 24.21
C ARG A 69 16.99 2.42 23.06
N SER A 70 16.82 1.18 22.60
CA SER A 70 17.46 0.71 21.37
C SER A 70 16.73 1.25 20.15
N GLU A 71 17.48 1.70 19.15
CA GLU A 71 16.93 2.02 17.83
C GLU A 71 16.55 0.72 17.13
N ASN A 72 15.26 0.51 16.91
CA ASN A 72 14.76 -0.67 16.20
C ASN A 72 14.57 -0.31 14.72
N ILE A 73 15.26 -1.03 13.84
CA ILE A 73 15.11 -0.87 12.39
C ILE A 73 14.12 -1.89 11.90
N ALA A 74 13.07 -1.44 11.21
CA ALA A 74 12.07 -2.29 10.60
C ALA A 74 11.98 -2.00 9.09
N MET A 75 11.80 -3.06 8.31
CA MET A 75 11.42 -2.99 6.91
C MET A 75 9.92 -3.28 6.81
N ILE A 76 9.19 -2.39 6.17
CA ILE A 76 7.76 -2.54 5.90
C ILE A 76 7.64 -2.78 4.41
N PHE A 77 7.16 -3.97 4.06
CA PHE A 77 6.83 -4.36 2.69
C PHE A 77 5.31 -4.43 2.57
N ASN A 78 4.76 -3.65 1.65
CA ASN A 78 3.34 -3.58 1.39
C ASN A 78 3.07 -3.83 -0.09
N MET A 79 2.29 -4.87 -0.39
CA MET A 79 1.91 -5.20 -1.76
C MET A 79 0.40 -5.28 -1.85
N GLY A 80 -0.20 -4.27 -2.45
CA GLY A 80 -1.61 -4.23 -2.76
C GLY A 80 -1.92 -4.86 -4.12
N ALA A 81 -3.13 -4.58 -4.62
CA ALA A 81 -3.54 -5.03 -5.94
C ALA A 81 -2.76 -4.36 -7.08
N GLY A 82 -2.47 -3.06 -6.99
CA GLY A 82 -1.82 -2.31 -8.08
C GLY A 82 -0.49 -1.64 -7.73
N TYR A 83 -0.09 -1.68 -6.46
CA TYR A 83 1.10 -0.98 -5.99
C TYR A 83 1.86 -1.82 -4.98
N CYS A 84 3.18 -1.68 -5.03
CA CYS A 84 4.11 -2.33 -4.13
C CYS A 84 5.03 -1.27 -3.56
N ASP A 85 4.95 -1.09 -2.24
CA ASP A 85 5.65 -0.06 -1.49
C ASP A 85 6.57 -0.70 -0.45
N VAL A 86 7.74 -0.12 -0.31
CA VAL A 86 8.77 -0.56 0.63
C VAL A 86 9.28 0.64 1.40
N CYS A 87 9.38 0.48 2.72
CA CYS A 87 9.88 1.49 3.62
C CYS A 87 10.87 0.86 4.60
N VAL A 88 11.96 1.56 4.88
CA VAL A 88 12.83 1.28 6.03
C VAL A 88 12.61 2.38 7.05
N THR A 89 12.17 2.00 8.23
CA THR A 89 11.95 2.91 9.37
C THR A 89 12.91 2.56 10.49
N ALA A 90 13.40 3.58 11.19
CA ALA A 90 14.04 3.40 12.48
C ALA A 90 13.17 4.03 13.56
N THR A 91 12.87 3.25 14.57
CA THR A 91 11.94 3.61 15.63
C THR A 91 12.69 3.68 16.95
N THR A 92 12.60 4.82 17.63
CA THR A 92 13.16 5.03 18.98
C THR A 92 12.19 5.84 19.82
N GLY A 93 11.69 5.24 20.91
CA GLY A 93 10.79 5.95 21.84
C GLY A 93 9.54 6.53 21.19
N GLY A 94 8.97 5.84 20.18
CA GLY A 94 7.83 6.23 19.35
C GLY A 94 8.02 7.43 18.43
N VAL A 95 9.27 7.84 18.24
CA VAL A 95 9.66 8.53 17.01
C VAL A 95 9.95 7.47 15.96
N SER A 96 9.21 7.46 14.87
CA SER A 96 9.44 6.62 13.69
C SER A 96 10.03 7.47 12.57
N GLN A 97 11.31 7.28 12.28
CA GLN A 97 12.02 7.99 11.21
C GLN A 97 12.10 7.11 9.97
N ILE A 98 11.48 7.58 8.89
CA ILE A 98 11.58 6.95 7.58
C ILE A 98 12.98 7.24 7.01
N LYS A 99 13.81 6.19 6.91
CA LYS A 99 15.18 6.28 6.39
C LYS A 99 15.20 6.16 4.87
N ALA A 100 14.35 5.30 4.32
CA ALA A 100 14.23 5.10 2.88
C ALA A 100 12.79 4.71 2.53
N LEU A 101 12.33 5.21 1.39
CA LEU A 101 10.99 4.97 0.87
C LEU A 101 11.07 4.73 -0.63
N SER A 102 10.39 3.70 -1.12
CA SER A 102 10.33 3.37 -2.54
C SER A 102 8.99 2.70 -2.86
N GLY A 103 8.45 2.99 -4.03
CA GLY A 103 7.21 2.39 -4.51
C GLY A 103 7.32 2.01 -5.98
N SER A 104 6.49 1.07 -6.40
CA SER A 104 6.35 0.62 -7.79
C SER A 104 4.87 0.40 -8.12
N HIS A 105 4.53 0.50 -9.41
CA HIS A 105 3.18 0.29 -9.95
C HIS A 105 2.96 -1.18 -10.34
N ILE A 106 3.38 -2.07 -9.45
CA ILE A 106 3.19 -3.52 -9.59
C ILE A 106 2.41 -4.03 -8.39
N GLY A 107 1.58 -5.04 -8.56
CA GLY A 107 0.84 -5.65 -7.46
C GLY A 107 0.20 -6.99 -7.82
N GLY A 108 -0.78 -7.38 -7.02
CA GLY A 108 -1.54 -8.62 -7.23
C GLY A 108 -2.25 -8.70 -8.58
N GLU A 109 -2.60 -7.55 -9.17
CA GLU A 109 -3.22 -7.46 -10.49
C GLU A 109 -2.30 -7.96 -11.59
N ASP A 110 -1.02 -7.57 -11.55
CA ASP A 110 -0.03 -8.04 -12.52
C ASP A 110 0.21 -9.54 -12.37
N ILE A 111 0.15 -10.07 -11.14
CA ILE A 111 0.22 -11.52 -10.88
C ILE A 111 -0.98 -12.22 -11.51
N VAL A 112 -2.20 -11.71 -11.30
CA VAL A 112 -3.42 -12.25 -11.91
C VAL A 112 -3.34 -12.21 -13.43
N GLN A 113 -2.90 -11.09 -14.01
CA GLN A 113 -2.71 -10.93 -15.45
C GLN A 113 -1.69 -11.93 -16.01
N ASN A 114 -0.56 -12.13 -15.31
CA ASN A 114 0.44 -13.11 -15.71
C ASN A 114 -0.10 -14.55 -15.66
N ILE A 115 -0.89 -14.88 -14.64
CA ILE A 115 -1.58 -16.17 -14.57
C ILE A 115 -2.58 -16.32 -15.72
N MET A 116 -3.35 -15.29 -16.04
CA MET A 116 -4.28 -15.32 -17.18
C MET A 116 -3.55 -15.59 -18.51
N HIS A 117 -2.44 -14.89 -18.78
CA HIS A 117 -1.61 -15.16 -19.96
C HIS A 117 -0.99 -16.56 -19.93
N HIS A 118 -0.55 -17.05 -18.77
CA HIS A 118 -0.03 -18.41 -18.65
C HIS A 118 -1.10 -19.47 -18.92
N LEU A 119 -2.33 -19.23 -18.43
CA LEU A 119 -3.47 -20.10 -18.65
C LEU A 119 -3.92 -20.08 -20.11
N LEU A 120 -3.93 -18.90 -20.73
CA LEU A 120 -4.39 -18.67 -22.09
C LEU A 120 -3.40 -17.78 -22.89
N PRO A 121 -2.30 -18.34 -23.44
CA PRO A 121 -1.26 -17.55 -24.11
C PRO A 121 -1.74 -16.73 -25.32
N ASN A 122 -2.78 -17.20 -26.00
CA ASN A 122 -3.37 -16.55 -27.17
C ASN A 122 -4.56 -15.63 -26.80
N MET A 123 -4.67 -15.22 -25.54
CA MET A 123 -5.77 -14.41 -25.02
C MET A 123 -6.05 -13.18 -25.89
N ASP A 124 -5.03 -12.40 -26.22
CA ASP A 124 -5.19 -11.15 -26.96
C ASP A 124 -5.81 -11.37 -28.35
N SER A 125 -5.51 -12.51 -29.00
CA SER A 125 -6.08 -12.87 -30.30
C SER A 125 -7.53 -13.41 -30.20
N LEU A 126 -7.90 -14.00 -29.07
CA LEU A 126 -9.21 -14.60 -28.84
C LEU A 126 -10.27 -13.58 -28.42
N PHE A 127 -9.85 -12.40 -27.95
CA PHE A 127 -10.73 -11.35 -27.44
C PHE A 127 -10.59 -10.01 -28.19
N LEU A 128 -10.26 -10.09 -29.50
CA LEU A 128 -10.07 -8.93 -30.37
C LEU A 128 -11.37 -8.20 -30.72
N SER A 129 -12.51 -8.90 -30.75
CA SER A 129 -13.76 -8.34 -31.28
C SER A 129 -14.48 -7.44 -30.27
N HIS A 130 -14.08 -7.53 -28.98
CA HIS A 130 -14.64 -6.78 -27.86
C HIS A 130 -16.18 -6.90 -27.76
N GLU A 131 -16.75 -8.00 -28.24
CA GLU A 131 -18.17 -8.26 -28.11
C GLU A 131 -18.55 -8.43 -26.63
N ASN A 132 -19.81 -8.17 -26.30
CA ASN A 132 -20.31 -8.25 -24.92
C ASN A 132 -20.07 -9.63 -24.26
N ASN A 133 -20.05 -10.70 -25.07
CA ASN A 133 -19.78 -12.06 -24.58
C ASN A 133 -18.29 -12.27 -24.25
N GLU A 134 -17.39 -11.63 -25.00
CA GLU A 134 -15.94 -11.66 -24.75
C GLU A 134 -15.58 -10.95 -23.44
N MET A 135 -16.22 -9.81 -23.14
CA MET A 135 -16.01 -9.10 -21.87
C MET A 135 -16.43 -9.94 -20.65
N LYS A 136 -17.53 -10.70 -20.78
CA LYS A 136 -17.98 -11.62 -19.72
C LYS A 136 -17.00 -12.78 -19.53
N ALA A 137 -16.58 -13.40 -20.62
CA ALA A 137 -15.60 -14.48 -20.60
C ALA A 137 -14.27 -14.04 -19.95
N MET A 138 -13.83 -12.81 -20.26
CA MET A 138 -12.66 -12.20 -19.64
C MET A 138 -12.83 -12.01 -18.12
N GLY A 139 -13.99 -11.51 -17.70
CA GLY A 139 -14.33 -11.37 -16.28
C GLY A 139 -14.32 -12.70 -15.52
N LEU A 140 -14.88 -13.76 -16.12
CA LEU A 140 -14.86 -15.11 -15.54
C LEU A 140 -13.45 -15.67 -15.41
N LEU A 141 -12.64 -15.53 -16.48
CA LEU A 141 -11.24 -15.95 -16.47
C LEU A 141 -10.44 -15.23 -15.39
N ARG A 142 -10.64 -13.91 -15.24
CA ARG A 142 -10.00 -13.09 -14.21
C ARG A 142 -10.36 -13.55 -12.79
N VAL A 143 -11.65 -13.79 -12.51
CA VAL A 143 -12.10 -14.28 -11.20
C VAL A 143 -11.47 -15.64 -10.88
N ALA A 144 -11.42 -16.54 -11.86
CA ALA A 144 -10.82 -17.85 -11.67
C ALA A 144 -9.30 -17.78 -11.49
N ALA A 145 -8.61 -16.91 -12.24
CA ALA A 145 -7.17 -16.67 -12.09
C ALA A 145 -6.84 -16.11 -10.69
N GLN A 146 -7.66 -15.19 -10.17
CA GLN A 146 -7.51 -14.67 -8.81
C GLN A 146 -7.71 -15.78 -7.75
N ASP A 147 -8.72 -16.63 -7.91
CA ASP A 147 -8.98 -17.76 -7.01
C ASP A 147 -7.79 -18.76 -7.00
N VAL A 148 -7.19 -19.00 -8.16
CA VAL A 148 -5.97 -19.81 -8.29
C VAL A 148 -4.81 -19.19 -7.53
N VAL A 149 -4.54 -17.89 -7.72
CA VAL A 149 -3.45 -17.18 -7.00
C VAL A 149 -3.62 -17.33 -5.49
N ILE A 150 -4.85 -17.13 -4.98
CA ILE A 150 -5.14 -17.27 -3.54
C ILE A 150 -4.91 -18.71 -3.06
N LYS A 151 -5.37 -19.71 -3.81
CA LYS A 151 -5.16 -21.13 -3.47
C LYS A 151 -3.67 -21.49 -3.43
N LEU A 152 -2.91 -21.03 -4.41
CA LEU A 152 -1.46 -21.26 -4.49
C LEU A 152 -0.64 -20.58 -3.38
N SER A 153 -1.22 -19.62 -2.65
CA SER A 153 -0.57 -19.06 -1.45
C SER A 153 -0.49 -20.05 -0.29
N SER A 154 -1.26 -21.14 -0.32
CA SER A 154 -1.32 -22.16 0.75
C SER A 154 -1.15 -23.59 0.25
N GLN A 155 -1.23 -23.81 -1.06
CA GLN A 155 -1.20 -25.12 -1.69
C GLN A 155 -0.14 -25.11 -2.79
N GLU A 156 0.56 -26.23 -2.96
CA GLU A 156 1.57 -26.36 -4.03
C GLU A 156 0.95 -26.38 -5.43
N ILE A 157 -0.32 -26.82 -5.52
CA ILE A 157 -1.06 -27.09 -6.76
C ILE A 157 -2.50 -26.58 -6.60
N ALA A 158 -3.02 -25.89 -7.62
CA ALA A 158 -4.41 -25.50 -7.69
C ALA A 158 -5.03 -25.96 -9.02
N MET A 159 -6.26 -26.49 -8.98
CA MET A 159 -7.02 -26.83 -10.19
C MET A 159 -7.89 -25.65 -10.60
N ILE A 160 -7.74 -25.20 -11.84
CA ILE A 160 -8.68 -24.27 -12.47
C ILE A 160 -9.60 -25.03 -13.43
N ASN A 161 -10.90 -24.74 -13.38
CA ASN A 161 -11.87 -25.20 -14.37
C ASN A 161 -12.78 -24.02 -14.70
N VAL A 162 -12.57 -23.43 -15.88
CA VAL A 162 -13.40 -22.33 -16.39
C VAL A 162 -14.01 -22.78 -17.70
N ASP A 163 -15.34 -22.81 -17.73
CA ASP A 163 -16.11 -22.98 -18.96
C ASP A 163 -16.38 -21.58 -19.53
N LEU A 164 -15.62 -21.19 -20.54
CA LEU A 164 -15.87 -19.95 -21.27
C LEU A 164 -17.03 -20.20 -22.24
N GLU A 165 -17.99 -19.28 -22.34
CA GLU A 165 -19.22 -19.41 -23.15
C GLU A 165 -18.96 -19.59 -24.67
N ASN A 166 -17.70 -19.51 -25.11
CA ASN A 166 -17.22 -19.83 -26.46
C ASN A 166 -16.82 -21.32 -26.63
N GLY A 167 -17.04 -22.17 -25.63
CA GLY A 167 -16.70 -23.60 -25.66
C GLY A 167 -15.26 -23.91 -25.25
N LEU A 168 -14.50 -22.91 -24.79
CA LEU A 168 -13.11 -23.08 -24.37
C LEU A 168 -13.05 -23.45 -22.88
N ARG A 169 -12.53 -24.65 -22.58
CA ARG A 169 -12.37 -25.15 -21.21
C ARG A 169 -10.90 -25.12 -20.81
N ILE A 170 -10.58 -24.41 -19.75
CA ILE A 170 -9.21 -24.36 -19.22
C ILE A 170 -9.10 -25.27 -18.00
N CYS A 171 -8.28 -26.31 -18.12
CA CYS A 171 -7.88 -27.20 -17.03
C CYS A 171 -6.35 -27.22 -16.92
N LYS A 172 -5.78 -26.48 -15.97
CA LYS A 172 -4.33 -26.42 -15.72
C LYS A 172 -4.03 -26.54 -14.23
N VAL A 173 -2.84 -27.07 -13.94
CA VAL A 173 -2.24 -27.14 -12.60
C VAL A 173 -1.02 -26.21 -12.58
N PRO A 174 -1.17 -24.94 -12.20
CA PRO A 174 -0.03 -24.11 -11.85
C PRO A 174 0.62 -24.63 -10.55
N GLY A 175 1.96 -24.59 -10.52
CA GLY A 175 2.77 -24.84 -9.33
C GLY A 175 3.18 -23.53 -8.66
N GLN A 176 3.43 -23.55 -7.35
CA GLN A 176 3.87 -22.37 -6.61
C GLN A 176 5.29 -21.93 -7.03
N PRO A 177 5.54 -20.65 -7.33
CA PRO A 177 6.92 -20.14 -7.38
C PRO A 177 7.50 -20.07 -5.96
N GLU A 178 8.76 -20.48 -5.77
CA GLU A 178 9.46 -20.38 -4.48
C GLU A 178 9.60 -18.91 -4.06
N ILE A 179 8.75 -18.45 -3.14
CA ILE A 179 8.92 -17.16 -2.45
C ILE A 179 9.45 -17.48 -1.05
N ARG A 180 10.77 -17.42 -0.89
CA ARG A 180 11.45 -17.62 0.39
C ARG A 180 11.65 -16.26 1.06
N GLY A 181 10.85 -15.98 2.09
CA GLY A 181 11.02 -14.83 2.98
C GLY A 181 11.45 -15.27 4.38
N ASP A 182 12.15 -14.40 5.10
CA ASP A 182 12.39 -14.56 6.54
C ASP A 182 11.08 -14.36 7.33
N GLU A 183 11.07 -14.71 8.62
CA GLU A 183 9.89 -14.61 9.49
C GLU A 183 9.32 -13.18 9.52
N ALA A 184 8.10 -13.03 8.99
CA ALA A 184 7.37 -11.77 9.01
C ALA A 184 6.91 -11.42 10.45
N TYR A 185 6.67 -10.14 10.72
CA TYR A 185 6.08 -9.72 11.99
C TYR A 185 4.61 -10.15 12.07
N MET A 186 4.33 -11.23 12.81
CA MET A 186 3.02 -11.95 12.81
C MET A 186 1.94 -11.37 13.75
N GLY A 187 2.01 -10.08 14.10
CA GLY A 187 1.18 -9.52 15.18
C GLY A 187 -0.23 -9.03 14.81
N MET A 188 -0.51 -8.74 13.53
CA MET A 188 -1.78 -8.14 13.09
C MET A 188 -2.13 -8.56 11.66
N ASP A 189 -3.43 -8.63 11.38
CA ASP A 189 -3.95 -8.87 10.03
C ASP A 189 -3.47 -7.74 9.07
N PRO A 190 -2.87 -8.07 7.91
CA PRO A 190 -2.36 -7.07 6.96
C PRO A 190 -3.40 -6.09 6.42
N LEU A 191 -4.68 -6.46 6.38
CA LEU A 191 -5.76 -5.57 5.94
C LEU A 191 -6.19 -4.64 7.08
N GLU A 192 -6.19 -5.13 8.32
CA GLU A 192 -6.55 -4.32 9.49
C GLU A 192 -5.45 -3.33 9.87
N ILE A 193 -4.17 -3.72 9.74
CA ILE A 193 -3.05 -2.91 10.20
C ILE A 193 -3.01 -1.53 9.53
N VAL A 194 -3.28 -1.45 8.23
CA VAL A 194 -3.26 -0.19 7.47
C VAL A 194 -4.41 0.72 7.90
N VAL A 195 -5.61 0.16 8.09
CA VAL A 195 -6.80 0.92 8.51
C VAL A 195 -6.65 1.43 9.94
N CYS A 196 -6.20 0.58 10.85
CA CYS A 196 -5.91 0.96 12.25
C CYS A 196 -4.83 2.04 12.31
N SER A 197 -3.79 1.93 11.49
CA SER A 197 -2.73 2.93 11.41
C SER A 197 -3.22 4.27 10.87
N ALA A 198 -4.09 4.27 9.85
CA ALA A 198 -4.70 5.48 9.32
C ALA A 198 -5.62 6.16 10.35
N ALA A 199 -6.34 5.38 11.15
CA ALA A 199 -7.14 5.89 12.25
C ALA A 199 -6.28 6.50 13.36
N LEU A 200 -5.17 5.85 13.72
CA LEU A 200 -4.18 6.37 14.67
C LEU A 200 -3.61 7.70 14.21
N GLU A 201 -3.20 7.77 12.94
CA GLU A 201 -2.73 9.00 12.32
C GLU A 201 -3.82 10.09 12.31
N GLY A 202 -5.08 9.72 12.09
CA GLY A 202 -6.21 10.64 12.23
C GLY A 202 -6.38 11.20 13.65
N ALA A 203 -6.15 10.38 14.68
CA ALA A 203 -6.18 10.81 16.07
C ALA A 203 -5.03 11.76 16.39
N VAL A 204 -3.81 11.46 15.91
CA VAL A 204 -2.62 12.33 16.04
C VAL A 204 -2.84 13.66 15.30
N ALA A 205 -3.29 13.62 14.05
CA ALA A 205 -3.52 14.80 13.22
C ALA A 205 -4.69 15.68 13.70
N SER A 206 -5.64 15.10 14.44
CA SER A 206 -6.75 15.83 15.05
C SER A 206 -6.42 16.34 16.47
N GLU A 207 -5.19 16.13 16.95
CA GLU A 207 -4.73 16.51 18.29
C GLU A 207 -5.70 16.04 19.39
N VAL A 208 -6.17 14.80 19.26
CA VAL A 208 -7.09 14.21 20.26
C VAL A 208 -6.40 14.22 21.62
N SER A 209 -7.07 14.78 22.63
CA SER A 209 -6.57 14.81 23.99
C SER A 209 -6.30 13.39 24.49
N ASP A 210 -5.04 13.11 24.81
CA ASP A 210 -4.60 11.84 25.31
C ASP A 210 -3.81 12.01 26.62
N PRO A 211 -4.51 11.97 27.77
CA PRO A 211 -3.88 12.15 29.08
C PRO A 211 -2.92 11.00 29.45
N LEU A 212 -2.99 9.86 28.73
CA LEU A 212 -2.10 8.71 28.95
C LEU A 212 -0.83 8.77 28.08
N GLY A 213 -0.75 9.69 27.12
CA GLY A 213 0.42 9.87 26.26
C GLY A 213 0.69 8.71 25.28
N SER A 214 -0.30 7.85 25.03
CA SER A 214 -0.29 6.79 24.02
C SER A 214 -0.25 7.32 22.57
N LEU A 215 -0.57 8.59 22.36
CA LEU A 215 -0.51 9.34 21.10
C LEU A 215 0.72 10.25 21.03
N ASN A 216 1.67 10.15 21.96
CA ASN A 216 2.98 10.83 21.87
C ASN A 216 3.88 10.14 20.83
N LEU A 217 3.41 10.15 19.59
CA LEU A 217 4.03 9.51 18.45
C LEU A 217 4.45 10.58 17.45
N LEU A 218 5.61 10.39 16.84
CA LEU A 218 6.14 11.31 15.84
C LEU A 218 6.63 10.52 14.63
N THR A 219 6.10 10.84 13.46
CA THR A 219 6.62 10.31 12.20
C THR A 219 7.49 11.37 11.53
N ILE A 220 8.77 11.05 11.33
CA ILE A 220 9.68 11.85 10.51
C ILE A 220 9.69 11.23 9.11
N GLN A 221 9.00 11.89 8.18
CA GLN A 221 8.82 11.40 6.81
C GLN A 221 10.01 11.71 5.91
N ALA A 222 10.08 11.06 4.75
CA ALA A 222 11.07 11.30 3.71
C ALA A 222 10.41 11.42 2.33
N THR A 223 10.99 12.20 1.42
CA THR A 223 10.45 12.32 0.05
C THR A 223 10.69 11.04 -0.76
N PRO A 224 9.68 10.48 -1.45
CA PRO A 224 9.84 9.26 -2.24
C PRO A 224 10.63 9.48 -3.54
N HIS A 225 10.55 10.69 -4.10
CA HIS A 225 11.16 11.04 -5.38
C HIS A 225 12.09 12.25 -5.21
N SER A 226 13.09 12.35 -6.08
CA SER A 226 13.89 13.56 -6.20
C SER A 226 13.05 14.64 -6.87
N LEU A 227 12.98 15.83 -6.26
CA LEU A 227 12.41 17.02 -6.88
C LEU A 227 13.54 17.83 -7.48
N GLY A 228 13.42 18.20 -8.75
CA GLY A 228 14.47 18.88 -9.49
C GLY A 228 13.96 19.66 -10.67
N ILE A 229 14.90 20.23 -11.42
CA ILE A 229 14.65 20.95 -12.66
C ILE A 229 15.35 20.27 -13.82
N GLU A 230 14.90 20.55 -15.03
CA GLU A 230 15.62 20.25 -16.24
C GLU A 230 16.65 21.35 -16.53
N ALA A 231 17.91 20.97 -16.68
CA ALA A 231 19.01 21.81 -17.11
C ALA A 231 19.52 21.34 -18.47
N ASP A 232 20.04 22.28 -19.27
CA ASP A 232 20.66 22.01 -20.58
C ASP A 232 19.81 21.16 -21.54
N GLY A 233 18.49 21.26 -21.41
CA GLY A 233 17.49 20.69 -22.32
C GLY A 233 17.20 19.20 -22.15
N HIS A 234 18.03 18.42 -21.43
CA HIS A 234 17.81 16.98 -21.21
C HIS A 234 18.39 16.45 -19.89
N THR A 235 18.99 17.31 -19.05
CA THR A 235 19.66 16.87 -17.81
C THR A 235 18.79 17.16 -16.61
N PHE A 236 18.33 16.12 -15.92
CA PHE A 236 17.64 16.30 -14.64
C PHE A 236 18.64 16.63 -13.52
N VAL A 237 18.45 17.79 -12.87
CA VAL A 237 19.26 18.22 -11.72
C VAL A 237 18.41 18.15 -10.45
N PRO A 238 18.71 17.23 -9.51
CA PRO A 238 17.95 17.10 -8.27
C PRO A 238 18.23 18.29 -7.33
N ILE A 239 17.17 19.00 -6.96
CA ILE A 239 17.20 20.07 -5.96
C ILE A 239 17.05 19.45 -4.58
N ILE A 240 15.93 18.76 -4.35
CA ILE A 240 15.65 17.97 -3.15
C ILE A 240 15.81 16.49 -3.54
N PRO A 241 16.87 15.80 -3.08
CA PRO A 241 17.08 14.40 -3.43
C PRO A 241 16.03 13.49 -2.77
N ARG A 242 15.75 12.35 -3.40
CA ARG A 242 14.93 11.28 -2.80
C ARG A 242 15.45 10.89 -1.42
N ASN A 243 14.54 10.41 -0.57
CA ASN A 243 14.77 10.04 0.82
C ASN A 243 15.26 11.19 1.74
N MET A 244 15.22 12.45 1.29
CA MET A 244 15.44 13.59 2.17
C MET A 244 14.26 13.73 3.14
N THR A 245 14.55 13.97 4.42
CA THR A 245 13.53 14.22 5.45
C THR A 245 12.65 15.40 5.09
N ILE A 246 11.34 15.27 5.25
CA ILE A 246 10.36 16.34 5.03
C ILE A 246 9.73 16.80 6.35
N PRO A 247 9.40 18.10 6.50
CA PRO A 247 9.48 19.16 5.50
C PRO A 247 10.93 19.57 5.16
N ALA A 248 11.20 19.75 3.87
CA ALA A 248 12.49 20.20 3.35
C ALA A 248 12.31 21.49 2.54
N ARG A 249 13.27 22.42 2.68
CA ARG A 249 13.38 23.63 1.85
C ARG A 249 14.79 23.75 1.34
N LYS A 250 14.95 24.09 0.07
CA LYS A 250 16.23 24.44 -0.52
C LYS A 250 16.07 25.71 -1.33
N GLU A 251 16.95 26.67 -1.08
CA GLU A 251 17.07 27.89 -1.86
C GLU A 251 18.23 27.70 -2.84
N MET A 252 18.05 28.18 -4.06
CA MET A 252 19.06 28.20 -5.12
C MET A 252 19.55 29.62 -5.33
#